data_AF-A0A813HSG8-F1
#
_entry.id   AF-A0A813HSG8-F1
#
_cell.length_a   1.000
_cell.length_b   1.000
_cell.length_c   1.000
_cell.angle_alpha   90.00
_cell.angle_beta   90.00
_cell.angle_gamma   90.00
#
_symmetry.space_group_name_H-M   'P 1'
#
loop_
_entity.id
_entity.type
_entity.pdbx_description
1 polymer ?
#
loop_
_entity_poly.entity_id
_entity_poly.type
_entity_poly.pdbx_seq_one_letter_code
_entity_poly.pdbx_strand_id
1 'polypeptide(L)'
;MGPKKLKPQTRADLLRIWEKLDTASKGSVTVKDVLKQSKLLEAECPEFISEFEQVAKDGRVSRQAFLDFYLVTKRPSLGGKAAIDVPQDVDMVKLRAMFDAVVGPGSEIRLADLVKHRARIKEVFPPLLEKFGEIDLNNSSTVSWSELEIFAGGTGEWLEYQFERIIGLELLKQQIRQFHRSVVLDKRRREAGHDVKTGGKYHMIFQGNPGTGKTSLARVVAQLLHRIGIIQTDLLVEVQRDKLVAEYVGQTGPKTQKLITEAKQGVLFIDEAYRLSQEGGKSDFGREAIEQLMGAMNDPPGQAPVMVFAGYADDMESFMNANSGLYRRIAYTFDFSDYSSQ
;
A
#
# COMPACT_ATOMS: atom_id res chain seq x y z
N MET A 1 -4.62 23.49 44.41
CA MET A 1 -5.82 22.96 43.74
C MET A 1 -5.83 21.46 43.94
N GLY A 2 -6.84 20.92 44.63
CA GLY A 2 -6.88 19.48 44.96
C GLY A 2 -7.02 18.58 43.73
N PRO A 3 -6.67 17.28 43.83
CA PRO A 3 -6.89 16.34 42.74
C PRO A 3 -8.40 16.24 42.48
N LYS A 4 -8.83 16.57 41.25
CA LYS A 4 -10.20 16.27 40.81
C LYS A 4 -10.37 14.76 40.91
N LYS A 5 -11.16 14.29 41.90
CA LYS A 5 -11.58 12.88 41.98
C LYS A 5 -12.33 12.56 40.69
N LEU A 6 -11.78 11.65 39.89
CA LEU A 6 -12.43 11.08 38.71
C LEU A 6 -13.76 10.44 39.13
N LYS A 7 -14.82 10.74 38.38
CA LYS A 7 -16.14 10.14 38.63
C LYS A 7 -16.09 8.66 38.25
N PRO A 8 -16.63 7.73 39.07
CA PRO A 8 -16.80 6.35 38.64
C PRO A 8 -17.71 6.33 37.41
N GLN A 9 -17.21 5.79 36.30
CA GLN A 9 -17.96 5.78 35.04
C GLN A 9 -18.90 4.58 35.00
N THR A 10 -20.21 4.84 34.86
CA THR A 10 -21.17 3.77 34.62
C THR A 10 -21.16 3.36 33.14
N ARG A 11 -21.65 2.16 32.83
CA ARG A 11 -21.83 1.72 31.43
C ARG A 11 -22.68 2.72 30.62
N ALA A 12 -23.67 3.36 31.25
CA ALA A 12 -24.49 4.38 30.60
C ALA A 12 -23.69 5.64 30.27
N ASP A 13 -22.80 6.08 31.17
CA ASP A 13 -21.91 7.22 30.94
C ASP A 13 -20.93 6.93 29.79
N LEU A 14 -20.34 5.73 29.78
CA LEU A 14 -19.44 5.28 28.71
C LEU A 14 -20.14 5.23 27.35
N LEU A 15 -21.39 4.77 27.30
CA LEU A 15 -22.17 4.75 26.05
C LEU A 15 -22.50 6.15 25.54
N ARG A 16 -22.82 7.08 26.44
CA ARG A 16 -23.02 8.50 26.10
C ARG A 16 -21.74 9.13 25.56
N ILE A 17 -20.58 8.81 26.14
CA ILE A 17 -19.28 9.28 25.65
C ILE A 17 -18.99 8.67 24.28
N TRP A 18 -19.27 7.37 24.09
CA TRP A 18 -19.12 6.68 22.81
C TRP A 18 -19.94 7.34 21.69
N GLU A 19 -21.20 7.68 21.92
CA GLU A 19 -22.06 8.34 20.93
C GLU A 19 -21.50 9.70 20.47
N LYS A 20 -20.74 10.39 21.33
CA LYS A 20 -20.07 11.65 20.98
C LYS A 20 -18.77 11.43 20.19
N LEU A 21 -18.13 10.27 20.35
CA LEU A 21 -16.94 9.88 19.58
C LEU A 21 -17.35 9.34 18.21
N ASP A 22 -18.34 8.46 18.16
CA ASP A 22 -18.87 7.84 16.95
C ASP A 22 -20.10 8.59 16.41
N THR A 23 -19.94 9.88 16.15
CA THR A 23 -21.06 10.75 15.71
C THR A 23 -21.69 10.32 14.39
N ALA A 24 -21.02 9.43 13.65
CA ALA A 24 -21.47 8.90 12.36
C ALA A 24 -21.97 7.45 12.46
N SER A 25 -22.09 6.88 13.66
CA SER A 25 -22.56 5.52 13.92
C SER A 25 -21.83 4.44 13.12
N LYS A 26 -20.51 4.59 12.95
CA LYS A 26 -19.63 3.70 12.19
C LYS A 26 -19.26 2.43 12.97
N GLY A 27 -19.58 2.36 14.27
CA GLY A 27 -19.23 1.23 15.15
C GLY A 27 -17.75 1.20 15.57
N SER A 28 -16.93 2.11 15.03
CA SER A 28 -15.52 2.30 15.38
C SER A 28 -15.13 3.77 15.25
N VAL A 29 -14.17 4.19 16.07
CA VAL A 29 -13.67 5.57 16.12
C VAL A 29 -12.19 5.57 15.76
N THR A 30 -11.79 6.51 14.90
CA THR A 30 -10.39 6.72 14.52
C THR A 30 -9.69 7.68 15.49
N VAL A 31 -8.36 7.75 15.44
CA VAL A 31 -7.58 8.81 16.13
C VAL A 31 -8.12 10.21 15.83
N LYS A 32 -8.56 10.48 14.60
CA LYS A 32 -9.18 11.77 14.21
C LYS A 32 -10.47 12.05 15.00
N ASP A 33 -11.32 11.04 15.18
CA ASP A 33 -12.58 11.16 15.92
C ASP A 33 -12.33 11.38 17.42
N VAL A 34 -11.33 10.66 17.96
CA VAL A 34 -10.86 10.81 19.35
C VAL A 34 -10.31 12.22 19.58
N LEU A 35 -9.49 12.75 18.66
CA LEU A 35 -8.95 14.11 18.72
C LEU A 35 -10.04 15.19 18.62
N LYS A 36 -11.11 14.98 17.85
CA LYS A 36 -12.24 15.93 17.81
C LYS A 36 -12.87 16.13 19.18
N GLN A 37 -12.97 15.06 19.97
CA GLN A 37 -13.54 15.08 21.32
C GLN A 37 -12.48 15.14 22.43
N SER A 38 -11.23 15.54 22.12
CA SER A 38 -10.12 15.47 23.09
C SER A 38 -10.41 16.21 24.40
N LYS A 39 -11.06 17.39 24.36
CA LYS A 39 -11.43 18.15 25.58
C LYS A 39 -12.43 17.41 26.47
N LEU A 40 -13.36 16.68 25.87
CA LEU A 40 -14.33 15.86 26.59
C LEU A 40 -13.61 14.68 27.25
N LEU A 41 -12.74 14.01 26.49
CA LEU A 41 -11.98 12.87 26.95
C LEU A 41 -10.97 13.23 28.05
N GLU A 42 -10.27 14.36 27.94
CA GLU A 42 -9.38 14.87 29.01
C GLU A 42 -10.13 15.13 30.32
N ALA A 43 -11.39 15.56 30.23
CA ALA A 43 -12.21 15.89 31.39
C ALA A 43 -12.88 14.66 32.02
N GLU A 44 -13.27 13.68 31.21
CA GLU A 44 -14.09 12.56 31.65
C GLU A 44 -13.34 11.22 31.63
N CYS A 45 -12.54 10.94 30.58
CA CYS A 45 -11.85 9.67 30.28
C CYS A 45 -10.33 9.84 30.03
N PRO A 46 -9.55 10.48 30.92
CA PRO A 46 -8.14 10.76 30.63
C PRO A 46 -7.29 9.49 30.43
N GLU A 47 -7.66 8.38 31.08
CA GLU A 47 -6.97 7.08 30.96
C GLU A 47 -7.06 6.51 29.54
N PHE A 48 -8.18 6.74 28.84
CA PHE A 48 -8.35 6.29 27.44
C PHE A 48 -7.41 7.03 26.48
N ILE A 49 -7.01 8.26 26.81
CA ILE A 49 -6.01 9.00 26.01
C ILE A 49 -4.61 8.45 26.28
N SER A 50 -4.26 8.21 27.54
CA SER A 50 -2.92 7.73 27.92
C SER A 50 -2.66 6.27 27.58
N GLU A 51 -3.72 5.45 27.51
CA GLU A 51 -3.63 4.00 27.27
C GLU A 51 -4.29 3.57 25.95
N PHE A 52 -4.50 4.51 25.03
CA PHE A 52 -5.16 4.27 23.75
C PHE A 52 -4.58 3.06 22.99
N GLU A 53 -3.25 2.91 23.01
CA GLU A 53 -2.51 1.81 22.38
C GLU A 53 -2.91 0.41 22.90
N GLN A 54 -3.40 0.32 24.14
CA GLN A 54 -3.82 -0.95 24.72
C GLN A 54 -5.15 -1.46 24.15
N VAL A 55 -5.96 -0.52 23.65
CA VAL A 55 -7.37 -0.69 23.24
C VAL A 55 -7.54 -0.56 21.73
N ALA A 56 -6.69 0.24 21.11
CA ALA A 56 -6.72 0.50 19.69
C ALA A 56 -6.16 -0.67 18.90
N LYS A 57 -6.74 -0.84 17.71
CA LYS A 57 -6.29 -1.78 16.72
C LYS A 57 -6.38 -1.12 15.35
N ASP A 58 -5.26 -1.12 14.62
CA ASP A 58 -5.15 -0.51 13.29
C ASP A 58 -5.58 0.98 13.31
N GLY A 59 -5.17 1.72 14.36
CA GLY A 59 -5.52 3.13 14.57
C GLY A 59 -6.99 3.41 14.87
N ARG A 60 -7.78 2.36 15.16
CA ARG A 60 -9.22 2.42 15.46
C ARG A 60 -9.54 1.76 16.78
N VAL A 61 -10.58 2.24 17.45
CA VAL A 61 -11.17 1.59 18.62
C VAL A 61 -12.60 1.21 18.27
N SER A 62 -13.03 -0.01 18.55
CA SER A 62 -14.44 -0.41 18.41
C SER A 62 -15.23 -0.05 19.67
N ARG A 63 -16.56 0.05 19.56
CA ARG A 63 -17.43 0.31 20.73
C ARG A 63 -17.17 -0.71 21.84
N GLN A 64 -17.04 -1.97 21.45
CA GLN A 64 -16.80 -3.07 22.38
C GLN A 64 -15.43 -2.95 23.03
N ALA A 65 -14.37 -2.67 22.26
CA ALA A 65 -13.03 -2.46 22.82
C ALA A 65 -12.96 -1.28 23.79
N PHE A 66 -13.64 -0.16 23.48
CA PHE A 66 -13.75 1.00 24.39
C PHE A 66 -14.45 0.63 25.71
N LEU A 67 -15.55 -0.11 25.65
CA LEU A 67 -16.25 -0.56 26.85
C LEU A 67 -15.42 -1.58 27.63
N ASP A 68 -14.77 -2.52 26.96
CA ASP A 68 -13.94 -3.56 27.56
C ASP A 68 -12.69 -2.99 28.23
N PHE A 69 -12.15 -1.87 27.74
CA PHE A 69 -11.06 -1.16 28.40
C PHE A 69 -11.45 -0.68 29.80
N TYR A 70 -12.67 -0.17 29.96
CA TYR A 70 -13.18 0.32 31.24
C TYR A 70 -13.84 -0.76 32.11
N LEU A 71 -14.17 -1.93 31.55
CA LEU A 71 -14.96 -2.98 32.20
C LEU A 71 -14.25 -4.35 32.33
N VAL A 72 -13.12 -4.59 31.63
CA VAL A 72 -12.22 -5.79 31.59
C VAL A 72 -12.91 -7.09 31.11
N THR A 73 -12.39 -8.05 30.30
CA THR A 73 -11.14 -8.36 29.54
C THR A 73 -11.51 -9.13 28.25
N LYS A 74 -10.96 -8.76 27.07
CA LYS A 74 -10.33 -9.59 25.99
C LYS A 74 -10.46 -8.97 24.59
N ARG A 75 -9.36 -9.01 23.84
CA ARG A 75 -9.14 -8.38 22.51
C ARG A 75 -9.73 -9.19 21.33
N PRO A 76 -10.28 -8.50 20.30
CA PRO A 76 -10.43 -9.08 18.95
C PRO A 76 -9.73 -8.33 17.80
N SER A 77 -9.54 -9.12 16.73
CA SER A 77 -8.96 -8.99 15.37
C SER A 77 -9.49 -7.95 14.36
N LEU A 78 -8.71 -7.66 13.29
CA LEU A 78 -9.06 -7.23 11.89
C LEU A 78 -9.52 -5.78 11.62
N GLY A 79 -9.16 -5.05 10.54
CA GLY A 79 -8.25 -5.21 9.39
C GLY A 79 -8.55 -4.17 8.27
N GLY A 80 -7.53 -3.80 7.46
CA GLY A 80 -7.65 -3.23 6.08
C GLY A 80 -7.42 -1.71 5.88
N LYS A 81 -6.35 -1.35 5.13
CA LYS A 81 -5.96 0.04 4.77
C LYS A 81 -6.46 0.49 3.39
N ALA A 82 -6.62 1.80 3.23
CA ALA A 82 -7.00 2.49 2.01
C ALA A 82 -5.81 3.25 1.39
N ALA A 83 -5.97 3.67 0.14
CA ALA A 83 -5.02 4.43 -0.66
C ALA A 83 -4.44 5.66 0.06
N ILE A 84 -3.12 5.81 0.03
CA ILE A 84 -2.39 6.90 0.67
C ILE A 84 -2.26 8.05 -0.33
N ASP A 85 -3.02 9.12 -0.09
CA ASP A 85 -2.83 10.41 -0.77
C ASP A 85 -1.76 11.20 0.00
N VAL A 86 -0.54 11.23 -0.54
CA VAL A 86 0.64 11.81 0.09
C VAL A 86 0.69 13.32 -0.17
N PRO A 87 0.81 14.18 0.87
CA PRO A 87 1.00 15.61 0.67
C PRO A 87 2.22 15.90 -0.21
N GLN A 88 2.05 16.77 -1.21
CA GLN A 88 3.18 17.29 -1.99
C GLN A 88 3.74 18.53 -1.26
N ASP A 89 5.07 18.61 -1.16
CA ASP A 89 5.84 19.76 -0.64
C ASP A 89 5.81 19.98 0.89
N VAL A 90 6.17 18.96 1.66
CA VAL A 90 6.39 19.09 3.11
C VAL A 90 7.81 19.57 3.40
N ASP A 91 7.96 20.64 4.19
CA ASP A 91 9.25 21.10 4.70
C ASP A 91 9.79 20.12 5.75
N MET A 92 10.68 19.22 5.32
CA MET A 92 11.22 18.14 6.15
C MET A 92 12.01 18.63 7.36
N VAL A 93 12.63 19.81 7.28
CA VAL A 93 13.37 20.42 8.40
C VAL A 93 12.39 20.88 9.47
N LYS A 94 11.31 21.57 9.07
CA LYS A 94 10.24 21.97 9.99
C LYS A 94 9.51 20.75 10.57
N LEU A 95 9.28 19.73 9.76
CA LEU A 95 8.65 18.49 10.19
C LEU A 95 9.49 17.78 11.26
N ARG A 96 10.81 17.69 11.06
CA ARG A 96 11.74 17.12 12.04
C ARG A 96 11.74 17.90 13.35
N ALA A 97 11.86 19.23 13.25
CA ALA A 97 11.82 20.10 14.42
C ALA A 97 10.48 20.04 15.16
N MET A 98 9.37 19.77 14.46
CA MET A 98 8.07 19.49 15.08
C MET A 98 8.10 18.16 15.81
N PHE A 99 8.53 17.08 15.16
CA PHE A 99 8.60 15.74 15.76
C PHE A 99 9.43 15.74 17.05
N ASP A 100 10.67 16.25 17.00
CA ASP A 100 11.58 16.25 18.15
C ASP A 100 11.02 17.06 19.34
N ALA A 101 10.17 18.06 19.07
CA ALA A 101 9.54 18.85 20.13
C ALA A 101 8.25 18.25 20.70
N VAL A 102 7.63 17.29 19.99
CA VAL A 102 6.44 16.56 20.45
C VAL A 102 6.83 15.42 21.38
N VAL A 103 7.90 14.68 21.07
CA VAL A 103 8.28 13.45 21.78
C VAL A 103 9.69 13.44 22.39
N GLY A 104 10.55 14.42 22.06
CA GLY A 104 11.98 14.36 22.40
C GLY A 104 12.78 13.41 21.49
N PRO A 105 14.10 13.27 21.70
CA PRO A 105 14.95 12.43 20.84
C PRO A 105 14.61 10.94 21.00
N GLY A 106 14.30 10.26 19.87
CA GLY A 106 14.21 8.79 19.79
C GLY A 106 12.91 8.18 20.33
N SER A 107 11.86 8.97 20.52
CA SER A 107 10.56 8.53 21.02
C SER A 107 9.51 8.49 19.88
N GLU A 108 8.45 7.69 20.02
CA GLU A 108 7.35 7.61 19.05
C GLU A 108 6.19 8.51 19.47
N ILE A 109 5.49 9.12 18.51
CA ILE A 109 4.32 9.97 18.77
C ILE A 109 3.13 9.11 19.18
N ARG A 110 2.64 9.33 20.40
CA ARG A 110 1.45 8.68 20.95
C ARG A 110 0.23 9.59 20.86
N LEU A 111 -0.97 9.03 21.07
CA LEU A 111 -2.20 9.83 21.11
C LEU A 111 -2.12 10.98 22.14
N ALA A 112 -1.55 10.71 23.32
CA ALA A 112 -1.38 11.73 24.36
C ALA A 112 -0.54 12.92 23.86
N ASP A 113 0.50 12.67 23.06
CA ASP A 113 1.34 13.71 22.49
C ASP A 113 0.59 14.50 21.41
N LEU A 114 -0.22 13.83 20.59
CA LEU A 114 -1.10 14.49 19.60
C LEU A 114 -2.09 15.45 20.27
N VAL A 115 -2.67 15.03 21.40
CA VAL A 115 -3.61 15.86 22.18
C VAL A 115 -2.88 17.07 22.77
N LYS A 116 -1.74 16.84 23.43
CA LYS A 116 -0.94 17.87 24.09
C LYS A 116 -0.37 18.91 23.11
N HIS A 117 0.12 18.46 21.95
CA HIS A 117 0.81 19.31 20.97
C HIS A 117 -0.05 19.64 19.74
N ARG A 118 -1.37 19.42 19.81
CA ARG A 118 -2.32 19.54 18.70
C ARG A 118 -2.20 20.81 17.87
N ALA A 119 -2.06 21.97 18.52
CA ALA A 119 -2.02 23.25 17.81
C ALA A 119 -0.79 23.35 16.90
N ARG A 120 0.39 22.97 17.42
CA ARG A 120 1.65 22.95 16.66
C ARG A 120 1.63 21.92 15.54
N ILE A 121 1.12 20.72 15.83
CA ILE A 121 1.00 19.66 14.81
C ILE A 121 0.06 20.12 13.68
N LYS A 122 -1.07 20.74 14.01
CA LYS A 122 -2.01 21.25 13.02
C LYS A 122 -1.42 22.35 12.13
N GLU A 123 -0.51 23.15 12.68
CA GLU A 123 0.19 24.21 11.95
C GLU A 123 1.25 23.65 10.99
N VAL A 124 2.08 22.71 11.46
CA VAL A 124 3.23 22.20 10.69
C VAL A 124 2.86 21.02 9.79
N PHE A 125 2.10 20.07 10.32
CA PHE A 125 1.75 18.84 9.61
C PHE A 125 0.35 18.33 10.00
N PRO A 126 -0.72 19.03 9.58
CA PRO A 126 -2.09 18.61 9.86
C PRO A 126 -2.44 17.16 9.46
N PRO A 127 -1.86 16.55 8.40
CA PRO A 127 -2.11 15.14 8.08
C PRO A 127 -1.87 14.17 9.24
N LEU A 128 -0.95 14.44 10.17
CA LEU A 128 -0.72 13.60 11.34
C LEU A 128 -1.97 13.46 12.24
N LEU A 129 -2.81 14.49 12.30
CA LEU A 129 -4.05 14.48 13.08
C LEU A 129 -5.22 13.83 12.32
N GLU A 130 -5.14 13.79 11.00
CA GLU A 130 -6.26 13.38 10.14
C GLU A 130 -6.12 11.97 9.58
N LYS A 131 -4.88 11.56 9.31
CA LYS A 131 -4.51 10.33 8.61
C LYS A 131 -3.57 9.46 9.46
N PHE A 132 -3.68 9.54 10.79
CA PHE A 132 -2.80 8.82 11.72
C PHE A 132 -2.67 7.32 11.39
N GLY A 133 -3.79 6.62 11.14
CA GLY A 133 -3.75 5.19 10.80
C GLY A 133 -3.15 4.87 9.43
N GLU A 134 -3.02 5.85 8.54
CA GLU A 134 -2.27 5.71 7.28
C GLU A 134 -0.76 5.88 7.51
N ILE A 135 -0.38 6.71 8.49
CA ILE A 135 1.01 6.99 8.87
C ILE A 135 1.58 5.87 9.73
N ASP A 136 0.81 5.34 10.69
CA ASP A 136 1.17 4.17 11.51
C ASP A 136 1.23 2.93 10.62
N LEU A 137 2.40 2.67 10.02
CA LEU A 137 2.61 1.63 9.00
C LEU A 137 2.57 0.24 9.62
N ASN A 138 3.05 0.10 10.86
CA ASN A 138 3.16 -1.18 11.57
C ASN A 138 1.94 -1.50 12.46
N ASN A 139 0.94 -0.61 12.53
CA ASN A 139 -0.26 -0.73 13.38
C ASN A 139 0.06 -0.79 14.89
N SER A 140 1.12 -0.12 15.31
CA SER A 140 1.54 -0.01 16.71
C SER A 140 0.65 0.94 17.52
N SER A 141 -0.21 1.73 16.86
CA SER A 141 -0.94 2.85 17.44
C SER A 141 -0.04 3.99 17.93
N THR A 142 1.23 3.98 17.52
CA THR A 142 2.20 5.07 17.66
C THR A 142 2.72 5.45 16.27
N VAL A 143 3.43 6.58 16.16
CA VAL A 143 4.08 7.00 14.91
C VAL A 143 5.54 7.32 15.17
N SER A 144 6.43 6.54 14.59
CA SER A 144 7.87 6.78 14.59
C SER A 144 8.26 7.93 13.64
N TRP A 145 9.48 8.46 13.78
CA TRP A 145 10.02 9.44 12.82
C TRP A 145 10.07 8.85 11.41
N SER A 146 10.51 7.62 11.26
CA SER A 146 10.60 6.94 9.97
C SER A 146 9.24 6.84 9.29
N GLU A 147 8.17 6.50 10.02
CA GLU A 147 6.81 6.47 9.47
C GLU A 147 6.31 7.84 9.02
N LEU A 148 6.58 8.87 9.83
CA LEU A 148 6.24 10.25 9.50
C LEU A 148 7.02 10.73 8.27
N GLU A 149 8.31 10.41 8.18
CA GLU A 149 9.22 10.76 7.09
C GLU A 149 8.81 10.06 5.78
N ILE A 150 8.46 8.77 5.84
CA ILE A 150 7.94 8.01 4.71
C ILE A 150 6.63 8.62 4.20
N PHE A 151 5.74 8.99 5.12
CA PHE A 151 4.45 9.55 4.75
C PHE A 151 4.57 10.98 4.21
N ALA A 152 5.48 11.79 4.75
CA ALA A 152 5.64 13.20 4.37
C ALA A 152 6.59 13.41 3.18
N GLY A 153 7.65 12.60 3.08
CA GLY A 153 8.65 12.71 2.03
C GLY A 153 8.09 12.38 0.64
N GLY A 154 7.13 11.46 0.58
CA GLY A 154 6.52 11.08 -0.69
C GLY A 154 6.83 9.66 -1.10
N THR A 155 6.52 9.37 -2.35
CA THR A 155 6.74 8.04 -2.92
C THR A 155 8.22 7.68 -3.04
N GLY A 156 9.12 8.68 -3.13
CA GLY A 156 10.57 8.44 -3.18
C GLY A 156 11.10 7.84 -1.88
N GLU A 157 10.81 8.49 -0.76
CA GLU A 157 11.24 8.12 0.59
C GLU A 157 10.59 6.81 1.02
N TRP A 158 9.30 6.62 0.69
CA TRP A 158 8.65 5.33 0.85
C TRP A 158 9.36 4.21 0.06
N LEU A 159 9.77 4.49 -1.18
CA LEU A 159 10.43 3.50 -2.02
C LEU A 159 11.81 3.12 -1.46
N GLU A 160 12.59 4.09 -0.99
CA GLU A 160 13.88 3.81 -0.32
C GLU A 160 13.68 2.98 0.94
N TYR A 161 12.66 3.29 1.76
CA TYR A 161 12.31 2.47 2.92
C TYR A 161 11.95 1.02 2.55
N GLN A 162 11.21 0.80 1.45
CA GLN A 162 10.97 -0.57 0.97
C GLN A 162 12.26 -1.25 0.53
N PHE A 163 13.17 -0.52 -0.12
CA PHE A 163 14.44 -1.06 -0.61
C PHE A 163 15.45 -1.39 0.49
N GLU A 164 15.46 -0.69 1.62
CA GLU A 164 16.30 -1.03 2.78
C GLU A 164 15.97 -2.42 3.34
N ARG A 165 14.72 -2.87 3.16
CA ARG A 165 14.24 -4.18 3.61
C ARG A 165 14.52 -5.30 2.62
N ILE A 166 15.00 -4.96 1.42
CA ILE A 166 15.38 -5.90 0.37
C ILE A 166 16.90 -5.94 0.31
N ILE A 167 17.49 -7.04 0.72
CA ILE A 167 18.95 -7.21 0.67
C ILE A 167 19.39 -7.28 -0.80
N GLY A 168 20.54 -6.70 -1.15
CA GLY A 168 21.09 -6.77 -2.51
C GLY A 168 20.22 -6.13 -3.60
N LEU A 169 20.33 -6.64 -4.83
CA LEU A 169 19.56 -6.20 -6.01
C LEU A 169 19.71 -4.71 -6.37
N GLU A 170 20.89 -4.11 -6.13
CA GLU A 170 21.07 -2.66 -6.31
C GLU A 170 20.84 -2.17 -7.75
N LEU A 171 21.24 -2.96 -8.76
CA LEU A 171 20.94 -2.63 -10.15
C LEU A 171 19.43 -2.55 -10.41
N LEU A 172 18.69 -3.52 -9.88
CA LEU A 172 17.24 -3.57 -10.00
C LEU A 172 16.55 -2.43 -9.23
N LYS A 173 17.01 -2.13 -8.00
CA LYS A 173 16.55 -0.95 -7.26
C LYS A 173 16.78 0.33 -8.05
N GLN A 174 17.95 0.48 -8.68
CA GLN A 174 18.23 1.62 -9.57
C GLN A 174 17.29 1.68 -10.78
N GLN A 175 16.98 0.56 -11.43
CA GLN A 175 15.99 0.50 -12.52
C GLN A 175 14.61 0.98 -12.04
N ILE A 176 14.16 0.54 -10.86
CA ILE A 176 12.87 0.96 -10.30
C ILE A 176 12.87 2.44 -9.90
N ARG A 177 13.98 2.98 -9.36
CA ARG A 177 14.13 4.43 -9.11
C ARG A 177 14.02 5.24 -10.41
N GLN A 178 14.61 4.75 -11.49
CA GLN A 178 14.53 5.40 -12.81
C GLN A 178 13.10 5.34 -13.36
N PHE A 179 12.43 4.20 -13.24
CA PHE A 179 11.01 4.04 -13.58
C PHE A 179 10.14 5.06 -12.82
N HIS A 180 10.26 5.10 -11.48
CA HIS A 180 9.52 6.05 -10.64
C HIS A 180 9.74 7.50 -11.11
N ARG A 181 11.00 7.92 -11.28
CA ARG A 181 11.34 9.28 -11.74
C ARG A 181 10.77 9.57 -13.12
N SER A 182 10.83 8.62 -14.05
CA SER A 182 10.27 8.79 -15.39
C SER A 182 8.77 9.04 -15.34
N VAL A 183 8.02 8.27 -14.55
CA VAL A 183 6.56 8.42 -14.43
C VAL A 183 6.20 9.77 -13.80
N VAL A 184 6.92 10.19 -12.75
CA VAL A 184 6.69 11.50 -12.09
C VAL A 184 6.98 12.65 -13.06
N LEU A 185 8.09 12.60 -13.79
CA LEU A 185 8.43 13.63 -14.79
C LEU A 185 7.41 13.68 -15.92
N ASP A 186 6.96 12.53 -16.40
CA ASP A 186 5.93 12.43 -17.43
C ASP A 186 4.58 13.00 -16.96
N LYS A 187 4.21 12.77 -15.69
CA LYS A 187 3.02 13.39 -15.09
C LYS A 187 3.13 14.91 -15.06
N ARG A 188 4.26 15.45 -14.57
CA ARG A 188 4.52 16.90 -14.54
C ARG A 188 4.52 17.53 -15.94
N ARG A 189 5.09 16.84 -16.92
CA ARG A 189 5.08 17.28 -18.34
C ARG A 189 3.65 17.38 -18.86
N ARG A 190 2.80 16.38 -18.60
CA ARG A 190 1.38 16.42 -19.01
C ARG A 190 0.62 17.55 -18.32
N GLU A 191 0.83 17.76 -17.02
CA GLU A 191 0.24 18.87 -16.26
C GLU A 191 0.67 20.25 -16.80
N ALA A 192 1.90 20.34 -17.32
CA ALA A 192 2.42 21.53 -18.01
C ALA A 192 1.99 21.63 -19.49
N GLY A 193 1.16 20.71 -19.99
CA GLY A 193 0.63 20.72 -21.36
C GLY A 193 1.57 20.16 -22.44
N HIS A 194 2.64 19.46 -22.06
CA HIS A 194 3.54 18.79 -23.00
C HIS A 194 3.02 17.41 -23.40
N ASP A 195 3.23 17.04 -24.66
CA ASP A 195 2.96 15.69 -25.16
C ASP A 195 4.04 14.70 -24.70
N VAL A 196 3.61 13.53 -24.23
CA VAL A 196 4.47 12.50 -23.65
C VAL A 196 4.29 11.19 -24.40
N LYS A 197 5.31 10.83 -25.18
CA LYS A 197 5.30 9.68 -26.10
C LYS A 197 5.10 8.31 -25.44
N THR A 198 5.36 8.18 -24.14
CA THR A 198 5.32 6.90 -23.40
C THR A 198 3.90 6.37 -23.13
N GLY A 199 2.85 7.14 -23.46
CA GLY A 199 1.53 6.61 -23.83
C GLY A 199 0.84 5.64 -22.87
N GLY A 200 1.15 5.64 -21.58
CA GLY A 200 0.41 4.83 -20.59
C GLY A 200 0.69 3.32 -20.62
N LYS A 201 1.82 2.88 -21.21
CA LYS A 201 2.24 1.47 -21.15
C LYS A 201 3.06 1.22 -19.88
N TYR A 202 2.53 0.39 -18.98
CA TYR A 202 3.17 0.06 -17.70
C TYR A 202 3.42 -1.44 -17.52
N HIS A 203 3.15 -2.26 -18.54
CA HIS A 203 3.40 -3.70 -18.49
C HIS A 203 4.90 -4.00 -18.39
N MET A 204 5.23 -5.05 -17.65
CA MET A 204 6.61 -5.33 -17.23
C MET A 204 6.98 -6.81 -17.42
N ILE A 205 8.27 -7.07 -17.59
CA ILE A 205 8.88 -8.40 -17.48
C ILE A 205 9.76 -8.42 -16.24
N PHE A 206 9.63 -9.47 -15.42
CA PHE A 206 10.49 -9.77 -14.29
C PHE A 206 11.25 -11.06 -14.58
N GLN A 207 12.54 -10.96 -14.92
CA GLN A 207 13.32 -12.13 -15.31
C GLN A 207 14.50 -12.38 -14.38
N GLY A 208 14.74 -13.64 -14.04
CA GLY A 208 15.87 -14.06 -13.19
C GLY A 208 15.61 -15.39 -12.50
N ASN A 209 16.61 -15.87 -11.75
CA ASN A 209 16.61 -17.20 -11.14
C ASN A 209 15.50 -17.40 -10.09
N PRO A 210 15.14 -18.66 -9.75
CA PRO A 210 14.14 -18.91 -8.72
C PRO A 210 14.65 -18.41 -7.37
N GLY A 211 13.76 -17.92 -6.51
CA GLY A 211 14.14 -17.40 -5.19
C GLY A 211 14.81 -16.02 -5.18
N THR A 212 14.97 -15.34 -6.32
CA THR A 212 15.55 -13.98 -6.38
C THR A 212 14.61 -12.87 -5.90
N GLY A 213 13.40 -13.20 -5.44
CA GLY A 213 12.46 -12.24 -4.85
C GLY A 213 11.48 -11.59 -5.84
N LYS A 214 11.27 -12.16 -7.04
CA LYS A 214 10.33 -11.66 -8.06
C LYS A 214 8.94 -11.34 -7.51
N THR A 215 8.28 -12.31 -6.87
CA THR A 215 6.94 -12.13 -6.27
C THR A 215 6.95 -11.09 -5.14
N SER A 216 7.99 -11.09 -4.30
CA SER A 216 8.13 -10.11 -3.20
C SER A 216 8.23 -8.68 -3.74
N LEU A 217 9.05 -8.47 -4.77
CA LEU A 217 9.19 -7.16 -5.40
C LEU A 217 7.96 -6.77 -6.22
N ALA A 218 7.22 -7.73 -6.79
CA ALA A 218 5.96 -7.46 -7.50
C ALA A 218 4.94 -6.78 -6.57
N ARG A 219 4.90 -7.15 -5.29
CA ARG A 219 4.07 -6.48 -4.29
C ARG A 219 4.50 -5.04 -4.04
N VAL A 220 5.80 -4.79 -3.95
CA VAL A 220 6.34 -3.42 -3.82
C VAL A 220 6.02 -2.60 -5.07
N VAL A 221 6.12 -3.18 -6.27
CA VAL A 221 5.77 -2.50 -7.52
C VAL A 221 4.28 -2.21 -7.61
N ALA A 222 3.39 -3.11 -7.18
CA ALA A 222 1.96 -2.82 -7.10
C ALA A 222 1.68 -1.63 -6.18
N GLN A 223 2.29 -1.61 -4.99
CA GLN A 223 2.17 -0.47 -4.07
C GLN A 223 2.75 0.83 -4.66
N LEU A 224 3.87 0.74 -5.38
CA LEU A 224 4.49 1.88 -6.07
C LEU A 224 3.54 2.45 -7.13
N LEU A 225 3.04 1.60 -8.04
CA LEU A 225 2.12 1.98 -9.11
C LEU A 225 0.84 2.62 -8.55
N HIS A 226 0.35 2.10 -7.43
CA HIS A 226 -0.80 2.68 -6.74
C HIS A 226 -0.49 4.07 -6.18
N ARG A 227 0.64 4.21 -5.46
CA ARG A 227 1.08 5.48 -4.85
C ARG A 227 1.33 6.59 -5.87
N ILE A 228 1.82 6.26 -7.06
CA ILE A 228 2.01 7.25 -8.14
C ILE A 228 0.76 7.47 -9.00
N GLY A 229 -0.35 6.79 -8.70
CA GLY A 229 -1.64 6.96 -9.35
C GLY A 229 -1.78 6.30 -10.71
N ILE A 230 -1.00 5.26 -11.02
CA ILE A 230 -1.18 4.46 -12.24
C ILE A 230 -2.33 3.46 -12.07
N ILE A 231 -2.43 2.82 -10.92
CA ILE A 231 -3.50 1.84 -10.61
C ILE A 231 -4.31 2.30 -9.39
N GLN A 232 -5.58 1.91 -9.32
CA GLN A 232 -6.50 2.40 -8.30
C GLN A 232 -6.36 1.66 -6.97
N THR A 233 -5.81 0.44 -6.97
CA THR A 233 -5.53 -0.34 -5.77
C THR A 233 -4.14 -0.96 -5.84
N ASP A 234 -3.56 -1.31 -4.70
CA ASP A 234 -2.31 -2.08 -4.61
C ASP A 234 -2.53 -3.60 -4.72
N LEU A 235 -3.69 -4.01 -5.26
CA LEU A 235 -4.06 -5.41 -5.46
C LEU A 235 -3.03 -6.11 -6.37
N LEU A 236 -2.52 -7.24 -5.91
CA LEU A 236 -1.67 -8.14 -6.68
C LEU A 236 -2.36 -9.50 -6.80
N VAL A 237 -2.77 -9.86 -8.01
CA VAL A 237 -3.31 -11.20 -8.32
C VAL A 237 -2.19 -12.04 -8.91
N GLU A 238 -1.76 -13.06 -8.18
CA GLU A 238 -0.69 -13.98 -8.59
C GLU A 238 -1.26 -15.26 -9.20
N VAL A 239 -0.80 -15.57 -10.42
CA VAL A 239 -1.26 -16.70 -11.21
C VAL A 239 -0.10 -17.41 -11.90
N GLN A 240 -0.28 -18.70 -12.15
CA GLN A 240 0.55 -19.52 -13.02
C GLN A 240 -0.33 -20.10 -14.15
N ARG A 241 0.27 -20.88 -15.05
CA ARG A 241 -0.43 -21.50 -16.20
C ARG A 241 -1.71 -22.24 -15.82
N ASP A 242 -1.68 -23.01 -14.75
CA ASP A 242 -2.78 -23.83 -14.24
C ASP A 242 -4.05 -23.01 -13.94
N LYS A 243 -3.89 -21.76 -13.50
CA LYS A 243 -5.00 -20.84 -13.25
C LYS A 243 -5.53 -20.18 -14.51
N LEU A 244 -4.71 -20.02 -15.54
CA LEU A 244 -5.10 -19.36 -16.79
C LEU A 244 -5.71 -20.34 -17.78
N VAL A 245 -5.11 -21.51 -17.92
CA VAL A 245 -5.44 -22.51 -18.94
C VAL A 245 -6.40 -23.55 -18.36
N ALA A 246 -7.48 -23.86 -19.09
CA ALA A 246 -8.44 -24.90 -18.72
C ALA A 246 -8.07 -26.25 -19.37
N GLU A 247 -8.63 -27.33 -18.83
CA GLU A 247 -8.43 -28.69 -19.36
C GLU A 247 -9.30 -28.99 -20.59
N TYR A 248 -10.36 -28.20 -20.80
CA TYR A 248 -11.34 -28.42 -21.86
C TYR A 248 -11.42 -27.24 -22.84
N VAL A 249 -11.72 -27.56 -24.10
CA VAL A 249 -11.87 -26.59 -25.21
C VAL A 249 -12.90 -25.51 -24.88
N GLY A 250 -12.57 -24.26 -25.17
CA GLY A 250 -13.46 -23.10 -25.03
C GLY A 250 -13.62 -22.59 -23.59
N GLN A 251 -12.95 -23.20 -22.61
CA GLN A 251 -12.99 -22.74 -21.21
C GLN A 251 -11.81 -21.84 -20.84
N THR A 252 -10.72 -21.85 -21.60
CA THR A 252 -9.51 -21.08 -21.29
C THR A 252 -9.73 -19.58 -21.41
N GLY A 253 -10.43 -19.12 -22.46
CA GLY A 253 -10.77 -17.71 -22.65
C GLY A 253 -11.53 -17.13 -21.45
N PRO A 254 -12.71 -17.67 -21.09
CA PRO A 254 -13.47 -17.23 -19.91
C PRO A 254 -12.69 -17.32 -18.60
N LYS A 255 -11.89 -18.38 -18.41
CA LYS A 255 -11.06 -18.56 -17.20
C LYS A 255 -10.00 -17.47 -17.08
N THR A 256 -9.31 -17.17 -18.17
CA THR A 256 -8.32 -16.08 -18.24
C THR A 256 -8.98 -14.72 -18.03
N GLN A 257 -10.10 -14.45 -18.70
CA GLN A 257 -10.84 -13.18 -18.58
C GLN A 257 -11.32 -12.91 -17.16
N LYS A 258 -11.70 -13.94 -16.41
CA LYS A 258 -12.08 -13.82 -15.00
C LYS A 258 -10.92 -13.28 -14.16
N LEU A 259 -9.71 -13.80 -14.34
CA LEU A 259 -8.52 -13.35 -13.61
C LEU A 259 -8.10 -11.93 -14.01
N ILE A 260 -8.21 -11.58 -15.30
CA ILE A 260 -8.02 -10.21 -15.78
C ILE A 260 -8.99 -9.25 -15.09
N THR A 261 -10.26 -9.66 -14.97
CA THR A 261 -11.31 -8.85 -14.32
C THR A 261 -11.07 -8.71 -12.82
N GLU A 262 -10.63 -9.77 -12.15
CA GLU A 262 -10.25 -9.75 -10.73
C GLU A 262 -9.10 -8.77 -10.47
N ALA A 263 -8.11 -8.75 -11.36
CA ALA A 263 -6.95 -7.87 -11.25
C ALA A 263 -7.18 -6.45 -11.79
N LYS A 264 -8.36 -6.14 -12.36
CA LYS A 264 -8.62 -4.93 -13.18
C LYS A 264 -8.10 -3.60 -12.63
N GLN A 265 -8.17 -3.40 -11.31
CA GLN A 265 -7.76 -2.16 -10.64
C GLN A 265 -6.33 -2.17 -10.10
N GLY A 266 -5.60 -3.28 -10.30
CA GLY A 266 -4.28 -3.54 -9.74
C GLY A 266 -3.32 -4.17 -10.75
N VAL A 267 -2.58 -5.18 -10.29
CA VAL A 267 -1.56 -5.92 -11.05
C VAL A 267 -1.96 -7.39 -11.21
N LEU A 268 -1.81 -7.92 -12.43
CA LEU A 268 -1.87 -9.36 -12.69
C LEU A 268 -0.43 -9.87 -12.88
N PHE A 269 0.06 -10.64 -11.91
CA PHE A 269 1.41 -11.21 -11.92
C PHE A 269 1.33 -12.66 -12.39
N ILE A 270 1.99 -12.93 -13.52
CA ILE A 270 1.96 -14.22 -14.22
C ILE A 270 3.33 -14.85 -14.07
N ASP A 271 3.45 -15.77 -13.12
CA ASP A 271 4.68 -16.49 -12.85
C ASP A 271 4.87 -17.67 -13.82
N GLU A 272 6.13 -17.97 -14.12
CA GLU A 272 6.54 -18.92 -15.16
C GLU A 272 5.78 -18.73 -16.49
N ALA A 273 5.63 -17.48 -16.94
CA ALA A 273 4.77 -17.11 -18.08
C ALA A 273 5.12 -17.87 -19.37
N TYR A 274 6.40 -18.21 -19.56
CA TYR A 274 6.88 -19.00 -20.70
C TYR A 274 6.19 -20.36 -20.83
N ARG A 275 5.68 -20.94 -19.73
CA ARG A 275 4.94 -22.21 -19.75
C ARG A 275 3.64 -22.13 -20.53
N LEU A 276 3.10 -20.93 -20.77
CA LEU A 276 1.96 -20.74 -21.66
C LEU A 276 2.26 -21.19 -23.11
N SER A 277 3.54 -21.19 -23.51
CA SER A 277 3.99 -21.57 -24.86
C SER A 277 4.79 -22.89 -24.96
N GLN A 278 5.34 -23.43 -23.86
CA GLN A 278 6.35 -24.51 -23.93
C GLN A 278 5.84 -25.96 -23.87
N GLU A 279 4.74 -26.28 -23.19
CA GLU A 279 4.34 -27.70 -23.02
C GLU A 279 3.37 -28.19 -24.11
N GLY A 280 3.90 -29.01 -25.03
CA GLY A 280 3.14 -29.92 -25.90
C GLY A 280 2.62 -29.29 -27.19
N GLY A 281 3.14 -29.76 -28.33
CA GLY A 281 2.77 -29.29 -29.67
C GLY A 281 1.25 -29.09 -29.85
N LYS A 282 0.87 -27.97 -30.48
CA LYS A 282 -0.52 -27.59 -30.76
C LYS A 282 -1.46 -27.53 -29.53
N SER A 283 -1.00 -27.09 -28.36
CA SER A 283 -1.91 -26.69 -27.28
C SER A 283 -2.59 -25.35 -27.62
N ASP A 284 -3.72 -25.40 -28.34
CA ASP A 284 -4.54 -24.22 -28.68
C ASP A 284 -4.95 -23.41 -27.43
N PHE A 285 -5.03 -24.06 -26.27
CA PHE A 285 -5.46 -23.46 -25.01
C PHE A 285 -4.46 -22.44 -24.46
N GLY A 286 -3.16 -22.74 -24.49
CA GLY A 286 -2.13 -21.79 -24.03
C GLY A 286 -2.12 -20.53 -24.89
N ARG A 287 -2.30 -20.70 -26.21
CA ARG A 287 -2.41 -19.60 -27.17
C ARG A 287 -3.66 -18.75 -26.91
N GLU A 288 -4.81 -19.38 -26.63
CA GLU A 288 -6.05 -18.68 -26.28
C GLU A 288 -5.87 -17.79 -25.04
N ALA A 289 -5.18 -18.27 -24.00
CA ALA A 289 -4.87 -17.46 -22.82
C ALA A 289 -3.99 -16.24 -23.16
N ILE A 290 -2.94 -16.44 -23.96
CA ILE A 290 -2.05 -15.35 -24.42
C ILE A 290 -2.84 -14.32 -25.22
N GLU A 291 -3.75 -14.75 -26.10
CA GLU A 291 -4.62 -13.86 -26.88
C GLU A 291 -5.53 -13.00 -25.99
N GLN A 292 -6.15 -13.58 -24.95
CA GLN A 292 -6.93 -12.81 -23.98
C GLN A 292 -6.08 -11.78 -23.22
N LEU A 293 -4.89 -12.19 -22.76
CA LEU A 293 -3.97 -11.29 -22.06
C LEU A 293 -3.54 -10.12 -22.95
N MET A 294 -3.16 -10.39 -24.21
CA MET A 294 -2.81 -9.35 -25.18
C MET A 294 -3.98 -8.42 -25.51
N GLY A 295 -5.21 -8.95 -25.53
CA GLY A 295 -6.44 -8.18 -25.71
C GLY A 295 -6.58 -7.11 -24.61
N ALA A 296 -6.47 -7.53 -23.36
CA ALA A 296 -6.57 -6.65 -22.19
C ALA A 296 -5.43 -5.62 -22.10
N MET A 297 -4.22 -5.94 -22.57
CA MET A 297 -3.08 -5.02 -22.58
C MET A 297 -3.25 -3.81 -23.53
N ASN A 298 -4.32 -3.76 -24.32
CA ASN A 298 -4.64 -2.58 -25.14
C ASN A 298 -5.41 -1.51 -24.35
N ASP A 299 -6.04 -1.90 -23.24
CA ASP A 299 -6.79 -0.99 -22.40
C ASP A 299 -5.85 -0.32 -21.37
N PRO A 300 -6.12 0.95 -21.01
CA PRO A 300 -5.32 1.64 -20.02
C PRO A 300 -5.50 1.05 -18.61
N PRO A 301 -4.53 1.29 -17.69
CA PRO A 301 -4.69 0.95 -16.28
C PRO A 301 -6.02 1.44 -15.69
N GLY A 302 -6.66 0.59 -14.88
CA GLY A 302 -7.98 0.84 -14.29
C GLY A 302 -9.15 0.40 -15.19
N GLN A 303 -8.94 0.25 -16.50
CA GLN A 303 -9.82 -0.52 -17.38
C GLN A 303 -9.33 -1.96 -17.54
N ALA A 304 -8.02 -2.18 -17.48
CA ALA A 304 -7.35 -3.47 -17.39
C ALA A 304 -6.22 -3.44 -16.34
N PRO A 305 -5.78 -4.60 -15.83
CA PRO A 305 -4.64 -4.68 -14.93
C PRO A 305 -3.33 -4.30 -15.61
N VAL A 306 -2.38 -3.83 -14.82
CA VAL A 306 -0.97 -3.84 -15.24
C VAL A 306 -0.46 -5.28 -15.19
N MET A 307 -0.18 -5.86 -16.35
CA MET A 307 0.46 -7.19 -16.48
C MET A 307 1.94 -7.17 -16.09
N VAL A 308 2.36 -8.14 -15.27
CA VAL A 308 3.76 -8.45 -15.00
C VAL A 308 4.00 -9.91 -15.37
N PHE A 309 4.86 -10.16 -16.35
CA PHE A 309 5.24 -11.52 -16.78
C PHE A 309 6.57 -11.90 -16.15
N ALA A 310 6.61 -13.02 -15.43
CA ALA A 310 7.79 -13.47 -14.71
C ALA A 310 8.29 -14.85 -15.16
N GLY A 311 9.61 -15.06 -15.07
CA GLY A 311 10.24 -16.34 -15.41
C GLY A 311 11.77 -16.29 -15.41
N TYR A 312 12.39 -17.36 -15.91
CA TYR A 312 13.84 -17.39 -16.16
C TYR A 312 14.19 -16.59 -17.41
N ALA A 313 15.37 -15.95 -17.43
CA ALA A 313 15.75 -15.04 -18.50
C ALA A 313 15.69 -15.70 -19.90
N ASP A 314 16.34 -16.86 -20.06
CA ASP A 314 16.40 -17.57 -21.35
C ASP A 314 15.02 -18.05 -21.83
N ASP A 315 14.18 -18.52 -20.90
CA ASP A 315 12.82 -18.96 -21.19
C ASP A 315 11.90 -17.80 -21.55
N MET A 316 12.04 -16.68 -20.84
CA MET A 316 11.30 -15.46 -21.13
C MET A 316 11.71 -14.89 -22.49
N GLU A 317 13.00 -14.87 -22.83
CA GLU A 317 13.46 -14.45 -24.15
C GLU A 317 12.80 -15.29 -25.26
N SER A 318 12.79 -16.61 -25.11
CA SER A 318 12.13 -17.53 -26.05
C SER A 318 10.62 -17.26 -26.14
N PHE A 319 9.96 -17.05 -24.99
CA PHE A 319 8.54 -16.72 -24.92
C PHE A 319 8.20 -15.39 -25.62
N MET A 320 9.03 -14.36 -25.44
CA MET A 320 8.83 -13.05 -26.07
C MET A 320 9.04 -13.12 -27.58
N ASN A 321 10.04 -13.87 -28.04
CA ASN A 321 10.32 -14.08 -29.46
C ASN A 321 9.16 -14.81 -30.16
N ALA A 322 8.59 -15.82 -29.51
CA ALA A 322 7.42 -16.53 -30.02
C ALA A 322 6.15 -15.66 -30.06
N ASN A 323 6.05 -14.66 -29.17
CA ASN A 323 4.86 -13.83 -28.99
C ASN A 323 5.18 -12.33 -29.17
N SER A 324 5.75 -11.96 -30.32
CA SER A 324 6.19 -10.57 -30.59
C SER A 324 5.11 -9.49 -30.38
N GLY A 325 3.82 -9.84 -30.57
CA GLY A 325 2.70 -8.96 -30.27
C GLY A 325 2.59 -8.59 -28.79
N LEU A 326 2.91 -9.53 -27.90
CA LEU A 326 2.95 -9.31 -26.45
C LEU A 326 4.13 -8.41 -26.08
N TYR A 327 5.34 -8.69 -26.62
CA TYR A 327 6.55 -7.90 -26.37
C TYR A 327 6.38 -6.40 -26.66
N ARG A 328 5.75 -6.05 -27.79
CA ARG A 328 5.52 -4.64 -28.19
C ARG A 328 4.66 -3.81 -27.24
N ARG A 329 3.95 -4.48 -26.32
CA ARG A 329 3.09 -3.84 -25.30
C ARG A 329 3.79 -3.69 -23.96
N ILE A 330 4.91 -4.37 -23.76
CA ILE A 330 5.73 -4.28 -22.57
C ILE A 330 6.69 -3.11 -22.72
N ALA A 331 6.72 -2.24 -21.71
CA ALA A 331 7.58 -1.06 -21.70
C ALA A 331 8.82 -1.25 -20.82
N TYR A 332 8.78 -2.18 -19.86
CA TYR A 332 9.83 -2.34 -18.86
C TYR A 332 10.26 -3.80 -18.73
N THR A 333 11.55 -4.00 -18.57
CA THR A 333 12.15 -5.30 -18.25
C THR A 333 13.07 -5.09 -17.05
N PHE A 334 12.88 -5.92 -16.04
CA PHE A 334 13.58 -5.86 -14.76
C PHE A 334 14.34 -7.16 -14.55
N ASP A 335 15.65 -7.03 -14.38
CA ASP A 335 16.58 -8.15 -14.25
C ASP A 335 16.87 -8.43 -12.78
N PHE A 336 16.50 -9.62 -12.33
CA PHE A 336 16.73 -10.12 -10.98
C PHE A 336 18.00 -10.95 -10.97
N SER A 337 19.13 -10.26 -10.79
CA SER A 337 20.44 -10.90 -10.62
C SER A 337 20.47 -11.76 -9.34
N ASP A 338 21.32 -12.79 -9.35
CA ASP A 338 21.54 -13.59 -8.13
C ASP A 338 22.10 -12.72 -7.00
N TYR A 339 21.75 -13.10 -5.77
CA TYR A 339 22.36 -12.52 -4.59
C TYR A 339 23.85 -12.84 -4.59
N SER A 340 24.68 -11.80 -4.73
CA SER A 340 26.10 -11.93 -4.45
C SER A 340 26.27 -12.33 -2.99
N SER A 341 26.94 -13.44 -2.73
CA SER A 341 27.28 -13.89 -1.38
C SER A 341 28.35 -12.95 -0.78
N GLN A 342 27.96 -11.76 -0.35
CA GLN A 342 28.84 -10.82 0.35
C GLN A 342 28.13 -10.20 1.55
#